data_AF-A0A6P0STP7-F1
#
_entry.id   AF-A0A6P0STP7-F1
#
_cell.length_a   1.000
_cell.length_b   1.000
_cell.length_c   1.000
_cell.angle_alpha   90.00
_cell.angle_beta   90.00
_cell.angle_gamma   90.00
#
_symmetry.space_group_name_H-M   'P 1'
#
loop_
_entity.id
_entity.type
_entity.pdbx_description
1 polymer ?
#
loop_
_entity_poly.entity_id
_entity_poly.type
_entity_poly.pdbx_seq_one_letter_code
_entity_poly.pdbx_strand_id
1 'polypeptide(L)' 'MHHGVSFAEAEMVFFDPLAIHDIDPDSISEERFIAVGIGNSGLPLVVRHLQ' A
#
# COMPACT_ATOMS: atom_id res chain seq x y z
N MET A 1 4.32 0.17 -14.35
CA MET A 1 5.56 -0.03 -13.57
C MET A 1 6.07 1.34 -13.14
N HIS A 2 5.68 1.80 -11.96
CA HIS A 2 6.35 2.91 -11.29
C HIS A 2 7.05 2.28 -10.08
N HIS A 3 8.30 2.63 -9.81
CA HIS A 3 9.13 2.05 -8.73
C HIS A 3 9.50 0.55 -8.86
N GLY A 4 9.30 -0.08 -10.02
CA GLY A 4 9.70 -1.48 -10.24
C GLY A 4 8.80 -2.52 -9.56
N VAL A 5 7.67 -2.10 -9.00
CA VAL A 5 6.67 -2.95 -8.36
C VAL A 5 5.43 -3.05 -9.27
N SER A 6 4.89 -4.26 -9.41
CA SER A 6 3.63 -4.49 -10.15
C SER A 6 2.44 -4.22 -9.24
N PHE A 7 1.27 -3.95 -9.80
CA PHE A 7 0.05 -3.80 -8.99
C PHE A 7 -0.30 -5.08 -8.22
N ALA A 8 -0.12 -6.25 -8.85
CA ALA A 8 -0.34 -7.53 -8.19
C ALA A 8 0.62 -7.75 -6.99
N GLU A 9 1.87 -7.31 -7.09
CA GLU A 9 2.81 -7.36 -5.95
C GLU A 9 2.42 -6.36 -4.86
N ALA A 10 1.96 -5.17 -5.24
CA ALA A 10 1.49 -4.16 -4.28
C ALA A 10 0.23 -4.62 -3.53
N GLU A 11 -0.69 -5.34 -4.19
CA GLU A 11 -1.89 -5.89 -3.57
C GLU A 11 -1.59 -6.87 -2.44
N MET A 12 -0.42 -7.52 -2.46
CA MET A 12 -0.04 -8.49 -1.42
C MET A 12 0.04 -7.85 -0.02
N VAL A 13 0.28 -6.54 0.06
CA VAL A 13 0.27 -5.78 1.32
C VAL A 13 -1.07 -5.92 2.05
N PHE A 14 -2.19 -6.01 1.33
CA PHE A 14 -3.52 -6.15 1.94
C PHE A 14 -3.77 -7.52 2.58
N PHE A 15 -2.91 -8.50 2.30
CA PHE A 15 -2.98 -9.83 2.88
C PHE A 15 -1.96 -10.03 4.01
N ASP A 16 -1.09 -9.05 4.27
CA ASP A 16 -0.18 -9.08 5.41
C ASP A 16 -1.01 -8.82 6.70
N PRO A 17 -1.08 -9.79 7.64
CA PRO A 17 -1.86 -9.64 8.87
C PRO A 17 -1.30 -8.55 9.81
N LEU A 18 -0.08 -8.08 9.56
CA LEU A 18 0.56 -7.00 10.30
C LEU A 18 0.56 -5.67 9.53
N ALA A 19 -0.13 -5.60 8.39
CA ALA A 19 -0.24 -4.37 7.62
C ALA A 19 -0.86 -3.25 8.46
N ILE A 20 -0.21 -2.09 8.43
CA ILE A 20 -0.71 -0.87 9.06
C ILE A 20 -1.44 -0.07 7.99
N HIS A 21 -2.67 0.32 8.31
CA HIS A 21 -3.49 1.21 7.49
C HIS A 21 -3.68 2.52 8.22
N ASP A 22 -3.43 3.63 7.51
CA ASP A 22 -3.67 4.97 8.03
C ASP A 22 -4.23 5.87 6.93
N ILE A 23 -4.83 6.98 7.34
CA ILE A 23 -5.29 8.02 6.42
C ILE A 23 -4.07 8.69 5.78
N ASP A 24 -4.13 8.93 4.47
CA ASP A 24 -3.12 9.71 3.77
C ASP A 24 -3.25 11.19 4.14
N PRO A 25 -2.30 11.78 4.90
CA PRO A 25 -2.38 13.16 5.32
C PRO A 25 -2.21 14.15 4.16
N ASP A 26 -1.65 13.71 3.03
CA ASP A 26 -1.45 14.52 1.83
C ASP A 26 -2.66 14.47 0.87
N SER A 27 -3.76 13.82 1.29
CA SER A 27 -4.99 13.77 0.51
C SER A 27 -5.73 15.12 0.56
N ILE A 28 -6.10 15.65 -0.61
CA ILE A 28 -6.70 17.00 -0.74
C ILE A 28 -8.16 16.93 -1.19
N SER A 29 -8.48 16.03 -2.14
CA SER A 29 -9.79 16.00 -2.81
C SER A 29 -10.64 14.79 -2.47
N GLU A 30 -10.01 13.66 -2.21
CA GLU A 30 -10.66 12.39 -1.93
C GLU A 30 -9.96 11.70 -0.77
N GLU A 31 -10.72 11.01 0.07
CA GLU A 31 -10.16 10.23 1.16
C GLU A 31 -9.33 9.09 0.59
N ARG A 32 -8.05 9.06 0.97
CA ARG A 32 -7.08 8.05 0.55
C ARG A 32 -6.44 7.45 1.78
N PHE A 33 -5.98 6.23 1.62
CA PHE A 33 -5.34 5.47 2.67
C PHE A 33 -3.94 5.07 2.24
N ILE A 34 -3.04 4.99 3.23
CA ILE A 34 -1.71 4.43 3.09
C ILE A 34 -1.71 3.09 3.81
N ALA A 35 -1.35 2.04 3.08
CA ALA A 35 -1.05 0.73 3.64
C ALA A 35 0.47 0.52 3.67
N VAL A 36 1.01 0.07 4.79
CA VAL A 36 2.41 -0.33 4.95
C VAL A 36 2.45 -1.78 5.42
N GLY A 37 3.10 -2.65 4.64
CA GLY A 37 3.22 -4.07 4.94
C GLY A 37 4.25 -4.77 4.06
N ILE A 38 4.31 -6.10 4.14
CA ILE A 38 5.29 -6.92 3.43
C ILE A 38 4.70 -7.51 2.15
N GLY A 39 5.37 -7.27 1.02
CA GLY A 39 5.03 -7.89 -0.27
C GLY A 39 5.51 -9.35 -0.36
N ASN A 40 5.14 -10.04 -1.44
CA ASN A 40 5.53 -11.44 -1.65
C ASN A 40 7.05 -11.62 -1.86
N SER A 41 7.74 -10.56 -2.31
CA SER A 41 9.20 -10.48 -2.34
C SER A 41 9.86 -10.41 -0.96
N GLY A 42 9.09 -10.32 0.13
CA GLY A 42 9.59 -10.14 1.49
C GLY A 42 10.07 -8.72 1.78
N LEU A 43 9.86 -7.78 0.85
CA LEU A 43 10.25 -6.39 0.99
C LEU A 43 9.09 -5.55 1.54
N PRO A 44 9.37 -4.54 2.38
CA PRO A 44 8.37 -3.56 2.78
C PRO A 44 7.88 -2.76 1.58
N LEU A 45 6.57 -2.57 1.49
CA LEU A 45 5.91 -1.77 0.47
C LEU A 45 5.02 -0.72 1.15
N VAL A 46 4.94 0.45 0.53
CA VAL A 46 4.01 1.52 0.90
C VAL A 46 3.06 1.71 -0.27
N VAL A 47 1.77 1.50 -0.03
CA VAL A 47 0.73 1.52 -1.06
C VAL A 47 -0.29 2.60 -0.73
N ARG A 48 -0.50 3.54 -1.66
CA ARG A 48 -1.63 4.47 -1.60
C ARG A 48 -2.82 3.86 -2.33
N HIS A 49 -3.97 3.79 -1.66
CA HIS A 49 -5.18 3.22 -2.22
C HIS A 49 -6.43 4.01 -1.84
N LEU A 50 -7.49 3.78 -2.61
CA LEU A 50 -8.85 4.19 -2.28
C LEU A 50 -9.54 3.04 -1.54
N GLN A 51 -10.60 3.34 -0.80
CA GLN A 51 -11.47 2.33 -0.21
C GLN A 51 -12.52 1.83 -1.21
#